data_AF-A0A349B6W9-F1
#
_entry.id   AF-A0A349B6W9-F1
#
_cell.length_a   1.000
_cell.length_b   1.000
_cell.length_c   1.000
_cell.angle_alpha   90.00
_cell.angle_beta   90.00
_cell.angle_gamma   90.00
#
_symmetry.space_group_name_H-M   'P 1'
#
loop_
_entity.id
_entity.type
_entity.pdbx_description
1 polymer ?
#
loop_
_entity_poly.entity_id
_entity_poly.type
_entity_poly.pdbx_seq_one_letter_code
_entity_poly.pdbx_strand_id
1 'polypeptide(L)'
;MPAGVETPADLRDRLADLRYLADDGLAIAAFLALRLSRPLFLEGDPGVGKTEVAKTLAVLLGAPLLRLQCYEGIDAAEALYDWDFPRQLLHLRATEHADVDADEVMRAVYGEDFLLARPLLAALRTSPSVLLIDEVDRADDEFEA
;
A
#
# COMPACT_ATOMS: atom_id res chain seq x y z
N MET A 1 -17.55 -2.69 1.34
CA MET A 1 -18.40 -1.53 1.02
C MET A 1 -18.62 -0.71 2.30
N PRO A 2 -18.42 0.62 2.26
CA PRO A 2 -18.77 1.48 3.38
C PRO A 2 -20.29 1.47 3.63
N ALA A 3 -20.70 1.66 4.88
CA ALA A 3 -22.11 1.65 5.25
C ALA A 3 -22.89 2.80 4.57
N GLY A 4 -24.06 2.47 4.03
CA GLY A 4 -24.94 3.43 3.34
C GLY A 4 -24.55 3.75 1.90
N VAL A 5 -23.65 2.98 1.29
CA VAL A 5 -23.32 3.07 -0.15
C VAL A 5 -23.88 1.86 -0.89
N GLU A 6 -25.04 2.03 -1.53
CA GLU A 6 -25.73 0.98 -2.29
C GLU A 6 -25.72 1.24 -3.80
N THR A 7 -25.48 2.50 -4.19
CA THR A 7 -25.44 2.95 -5.59
C THR A 7 -24.19 3.79 -5.88
N PRO A 8 -23.82 3.97 -7.17
CA PRO A 8 -22.79 4.93 -7.56
C PRO A 8 -23.08 6.37 -7.10
N ALA A 9 -24.36 6.77 -7.06
CA ALA A 9 -24.76 8.10 -6.59
C ALA A 9 -24.45 8.27 -5.10
N ASP A 10 -24.75 7.27 -4.27
CA ASP A 10 -24.41 7.30 -2.84
C ASP A 10 -22.89 7.44 -2.63
N LEU A 11 -22.09 6.73 -3.43
CA LEU A 11 -20.63 6.84 -3.36
C LEU A 11 -20.18 8.27 -3.74
N ARG A 12 -20.71 8.83 -4.82
CA ARG A 12 -20.39 10.19 -5.26
C ARG A 12 -20.71 11.21 -4.16
N ASP A 13 -21.87 11.09 -3.52
CA ASP A 13 -22.30 12.00 -2.46
C ASP A 13 -21.37 11.87 -1.23
N ARG A 14 -20.98 10.64 -0.87
CA ARG A 14 -20.01 10.40 0.21
C ARG A 14 -18.60 10.91 -0.09
N LEU A 15 -18.17 10.87 -1.35
CA LEU A 15 -16.91 11.50 -1.77
C LEU A 15 -17.03 13.03 -1.71
N ALA A 16 -18.18 13.60 -2.08
CA ALA A 16 -18.43 15.03 -2.00
C ALA A 16 -18.41 15.56 -0.55
N ASP A 17 -18.95 14.79 0.41
CA ASP A 17 -18.85 15.08 1.86
C ASP A 17 -17.38 15.17 2.33
N LEU A 18 -16.50 14.40 1.70
CA LEU A 18 -15.05 14.42 1.94
C LEU A 18 -14.30 15.44 1.06
N ARG A 19 -15.03 16.34 0.40
CA ARG A 19 -14.53 17.39 -0.50
C ARG A 19 -13.86 16.88 -1.77
N TYR A 20 -14.23 15.68 -2.23
CA TYR A 20 -13.82 15.14 -3.52
C TYR A 20 -15.01 15.11 -4.48
N LEU A 21 -14.95 15.90 -5.55
CA LEU A 21 -16.00 15.96 -6.56
C LEU A 21 -15.72 14.94 -7.67
N ALA A 22 -16.33 13.77 -7.56
CA ALA A 22 -16.28 12.75 -8.60
C ALA A 22 -17.33 13.03 -9.68
N ASP A 23 -16.96 12.84 -10.95
CA ASP A 23 -17.93 12.71 -12.03
C ASP A 23 -18.65 11.36 -11.98
N ASP A 24 -19.65 11.20 -12.83
CA ASP A 24 -20.45 9.97 -12.87
C ASP A 24 -19.62 8.75 -13.29
N GLY A 25 -18.65 8.92 -14.18
CA GLY A 25 -17.79 7.84 -14.67
C GLY A 25 -16.92 7.27 -13.56
N LEU A 26 -16.23 8.15 -12.83
CA LEU A 26 -15.40 7.78 -11.69
C LEU A 26 -16.22 7.21 -10.54
N ALA A 27 -17.39 7.78 -10.24
CA ALA A 27 -18.28 7.25 -9.21
C ALA A 27 -18.73 5.82 -9.51
N ILE A 28 -19.11 5.54 -10.76
CA ILE A 28 -19.50 4.19 -11.20
C ILE A 28 -18.30 3.24 -11.13
N ALA A 29 -17.14 3.63 -11.67
CA ALA A 29 -15.95 2.79 -11.70
C ALA A 29 -15.47 2.45 -10.28
N ALA A 30 -15.37 3.45 -9.39
CA ALA A 30 -14.99 3.25 -8.00
C ALA A 30 -16.01 2.40 -7.23
N PHE A 31 -17.31 2.61 -7.46
CA PHE A 31 -18.36 1.80 -6.86
C PHE A 31 -18.23 0.32 -7.25
N LEU A 32 -18.05 0.04 -8.55
CA LEU A 32 -17.89 -1.31 -9.05
C LEU A 32 -16.60 -1.96 -8.55
N ALA A 33 -15.48 -1.23 -8.53
CA ALA A 33 -14.22 -1.70 -7.99
C ALA A 33 -14.36 -2.15 -6.52
N LEU A 34 -14.98 -1.32 -5.68
CA LEU A 34 -15.24 -1.64 -4.27
C LEU A 34 -16.23 -2.80 -4.10
N ARG A 35 -17.26 -2.87 -4.94
CA ARG A 35 -18.29 -3.92 -4.85
C ARG A 35 -17.79 -5.29 -5.31
N LEU A 36 -16.95 -5.31 -6.34
CA LEU A 36 -16.38 -6.52 -6.94
C LEU A 36 -15.04 -6.93 -6.33
N SER A 37 -14.48 -6.12 -5.43
CA SER A 37 -13.12 -6.31 -4.88
C SER A 37 -12.07 -6.42 -5.99
N ARG A 38 -12.16 -5.53 -7.00
CA ARG A 38 -11.25 -5.46 -8.13
C ARG A 38 -10.42 -4.18 -8.06
N PRO A 39 -9.14 -4.19 -8.48
CA PRO A 39 -8.35 -2.97 -8.58
C PRO A 39 -9.00 -1.92 -9.48
N LEU A 40 -8.85 -0.64 -9.13
CA LEU A 40 -9.28 0.49 -9.93
C LEU A 40 -8.05 1.11 -10.61
N PHE A 41 -8.05 1.11 -11.93
CA PHE A 41 -7.01 1.77 -12.72
C PHE A 41 -7.53 3.11 -13.25
N LEU A 42 -6.73 4.17 -13.08
CA LEU A 42 -7.15 5.55 -13.35
C LEU A 42 -6.18 6.24 -14.33
N GLU A 43 -6.64 6.45 -15.56
CA GLU A 43 -5.96 7.25 -16.57
C GLU A 43 -6.50 8.69 -16.61
N GLY A 44 -5.72 9.62 -17.15
CA GLY A 44 -6.07 11.04 -17.21
C GLY A 44 -4.88 11.98 -17.06
N ASP A 45 -5.12 13.26 -17.27
CA ASP A 45 -4.06 14.27 -17.25
C ASP A 45 -3.43 14.47 -15.85
N PRO A 46 -2.19 14.97 -15.77
CA PRO A 46 -1.60 15.37 -14.50
C PRO A 46 -2.47 16.39 -13.77
N GLY A 47 -2.68 16.19 -12.46
CA GLY A 47 -3.40 17.14 -11.61
C GLY A 47 -4.94 16.97 -11.57
N VAL A 48 -5.51 15.96 -12.24
CA VAL A 48 -6.98 15.70 -12.21
C VAL A 48 -7.46 14.98 -10.94
N GLY A 49 -6.61 14.85 -9.92
CA GLY A 49 -7.01 14.30 -8.62
C GLY A 49 -6.93 12.78 -8.48
N LYS A 50 -6.16 12.07 -9.32
CA LYS A 50 -5.93 10.61 -9.21
C LYS A 50 -5.36 10.19 -7.86
N THR A 51 -4.34 10.88 -7.37
CA THR A 51 -3.79 10.61 -6.03
C THR A 51 -4.80 10.94 -4.93
N GLU A 52 -5.64 11.96 -5.16
CA GLU A 52 -6.57 12.47 -4.16
C GLU A 52 -7.79 11.55 -3.98
N VAL A 53 -8.24 10.86 -5.03
CA VAL A 53 -9.31 9.85 -4.89
C VAL A 53 -8.88 8.71 -3.98
N ALA A 54 -7.62 8.24 -4.09
CA ALA A 54 -7.12 7.17 -3.24
C ALA A 54 -7.08 7.58 -1.75
N LYS A 55 -6.65 8.81 -1.45
CA LYS A 55 -6.70 9.36 -0.09
C LYS A 55 -8.14 9.45 0.42
N THR A 56 -9.05 9.94 -0.42
CA THR A 56 -10.45 10.10 -0.06
C THR A 56 -11.11 8.74 0.21
N LEU A 57 -10.82 7.73 -0.62
CA LEU A 57 -11.29 6.37 -0.43
C LEU A 57 -10.74 5.73 0.85
N ALA A 58 -9.47 5.98 1.18
CA ALA A 58 -8.89 5.50 2.45
C ALA A 58 -9.64 6.08 3.66
N VAL A 59 -9.92 7.38 3.65
CA VAL A 59 -10.73 8.04 4.68
C VAL A 59 -12.15 7.47 4.73
N LEU A 60 -12.80 7.33 3.57
CA LEU A 60 -14.17 6.79 3.48
C LEU A 60 -14.28 5.35 4.02
N LEU A 61 -13.25 4.54 3.79
CA LEU A 61 -13.18 3.14 4.22
C LEU A 61 -12.66 2.99 5.65
N GLY A 62 -12.16 4.06 6.28
CA GLY A 62 -11.49 3.98 7.58
C GLY A 62 -10.25 3.09 7.55
N ALA A 63 -9.56 3.03 6.41
CA ALA A 63 -8.45 2.13 6.14
C ALA A 63 -7.13 2.93 5.99
N PRO A 64 -5.97 2.36 6.34
CA PRO A 64 -4.69 3.01 6.09
C PRO A 64 -4.46 3.17 4.58
N LEU A 65 -3.88 4.32 4.22
CA LEU A 65 -3.37 4.57 2.87
C LEU A 65 -1.90 4.18 2.83
N LEU A 66 -1.57 3.23 1.98
CA LEU A 66 -0.22 2.81 1.65
C LEU A 66 0.08 3.28 0.23
N ARG A 67 1.28 3.81 -0.01
CA ARG A 67 1.66 4.36 -1.31
C ARG A 67 2.93 3.68 -1.81
N LEU A 68 2.83 3.06 -2.98
CA LEU A 68 3.95 2.61 -3.79
C LEU A 68 4.14 3.63 -4.91
N GLN A 69 5.29 4.29 -4.92
CA GLN A 69 5.67 5.23 -5.98
C GLN A 69 6.58 4.49 -6.96
N CYS A 70 6.14 4.30 -8.20
CA CYS A 70 6.94 3.71 -9.25
C CYS A 70 7.83 4.77 -9.92
N TYR A 71 9.02 4.32 -10.34
CA TYR A 71 10.04 5.07 -11.07
C TYR A 71 11.02 4.07 -11.71
N GLU A 72 11.84 4.56 -12.63
CA GLU A 72 12.86 3.77 -13.32
C GLU A 72 13.90 3.24 -12.32
N GLY A 73 14.13 1.93 -12.32
CA GLY A 73 15.02 1.24 -11.38
C GLY A 73 14.43 0.93 -10.00
N ILE A 74 13.12 1.09 -9.79
CA ILE A 74 12.47 0.54 -8.58
C ILE A 74 12.67 -0.97 -8.53
N ASP A 75 13.01 -1.51 -7.36
CA ASP A 75 13.25 -2.95 -7.18
C ASP A 75 12.27 -3.62 -6.19
N ALA A 76 12.39 -4.94 -6.07
CA ALA A 76 11.58 -5.74 -5.15
C ALA A 76 11.83 -5.39 -3.68
N ALA A 77 13.04 -4.94 -3.30
CA ALA A 77 13.37 -4.58 -1.93
C ALA A 77 12.72 -3.25 -1.51
N GLU A 78 12.46 -2.36 -2.47
CA GLU A 78 11.73 -1.10 -2.27
C GLU A 78 10.20 -1.30 -2.31
N ALA A 79 9.70 -2.25 -3.10
CA ALA A 79 8.28 -2.53 -3.22
C ALA A 79 7.73 -3.50 -2.14
N LEU A 80 8.44 -4.60 -1.87
CA LEU A 80 7.99 -5.71 -0.99
C LEU A 80 8.53 -5.58 0.44
N TYR A 81 9.82 -5.80 0.65
CA TYR A 81 10.43 -5.74 1.96
C TYR A 81 11.95 -5.62 1.87
N ASP A 82 12.53 -5.11 2.95
CA ASP A 82 13.97 -5.07 3.17
C ASP A 82 14.30 -5.59 4.57
N TRP A 83 15.56 -5.85 4.85
CA TRP A 83 16.04 -6.23 6.17
C TRP A 83 16.60 -5.02 6.91
N ASP A 84 16.24 -4.87 8.19
CA ASP A 84 16.80 -3.85 9.08
C ASP A 84 18.19 -4.26 9.54
N PHE A 85 19.18 -4.15 8.64
CA PHE A 85 20.57 -4.50 8.94
C PHE A 85 21.14 -3.77 10.17
N PRO A 86 20.88 -2.46 10.38
CA PRO A 86 21.29 -1.78 11.60
C PRO A 86 20.75 -2.46 12.87
N ARG A 87 19.46 -2.82 12.89
CA ARG A 87 18.86 -3.51 14.04
C ARG A 87 19.39 -4.93 14.22
N GLN A 88 19.63 -5.66 13.13
CA GLN A 88 20.26 -6.98 13.17
C GLN A 88 21.65 -6.92 13.82
N LEU A 89 22.49 -5.95 13.39
CA LEU A 89 23.82 -5.75 13.97
C LEU A 89 23.77 -5.36 15.44
N LEU A 90 22.84 -4.50 15.84
CA LEU A 90 22.65 -4.13 17.25
C LEU A 90 22.22 -5.34 18.09
N HIS A 91 21.33 -6.18 17.57
CA HIS A 91 20.89 -7.40 18.24
C HIS A 91 22.07 -8.36 18.45
N LEU A 92 22.84 -8.63 17.39
CA LEU A 92 24.02 -9.51 17.45
C LEU A 92 25.04 -9.04 18.50
N ARG A 93 25.33 -7.73 18.57
CA ARG A 93 26.24 -7.15 19.58
C ARG A 93 25.70 -7.25 21.00
N ALA A 94 24.39 -7.05 21.19
CA ALA A 94 23.76 -7.13 22.50
C ALA A 94 23.78 -8.58 23.05
N THR A 95 23.71 -9.57 22.17
CA THR A 95 23.72 -10.99 22.52
C THR A 95 25.12 -11.62 22.57
N GLU A 96 26.15 -10.94 22.05
CA GLU A 96 27.53 -11.45 21.96
C GLU A 96 28.12 -11.88 23.32
N HIS A 97 27.73 -11.20 24.41
CA HIS A 97 28.21 -11.48 25.77
C HIS A 97 27.19 -12.23 26.63
N ALA A 98 26.05 -12.62 26.05
CA ALA A 98 25.04 -13.40 26.74
C ALA A 98 25.30 -14.91 26.51
N ASP A 99 24.93 -15.74 27.48
CA ASP A 99 25.05 -17.21 27.40
C ASP A 99 23.91 -17.77 26.54
N VAL A 100 23.91 -17.39 25.25
CA VAL A 100 22.90 -17.77 24.25
C VAL A 100 23.57 -18.53 23.12
N ASP A 101 22.83 -19.47 22.53
CA ASP A 101 23.32 -20.21 21.36
C ASP A 101 23.47 -19.28 20.15
N ALA A 102 24.69 -19.21 19.61
CA ALA A 102 25.01 -18.38 18.45
C ALA A 102 24.18 -18.75 17.21
N ASP A 103 23.90 -20.04 17.00
CA ASP A 103 23.10 -20.51 15.86
C ASP A 103 21.63 -20.08 15.99
N GLU A 104 21.15 -19.96 17.23
CA GLU A 104 19.80 -19.45 17.52
C GLU A 104 19.70 -17.95 17.24
N VAL A 105 20.67 -17.16 17.70
CA VAL A 105 20.73 -15.72 17.43
C VAL A 105 20.83 -15.46 15.91
N MET A 106 21.66 -16.22 15.19
CA MET A 106 21.82 -16.07 13.74
C MET A 106 20.54 -16.40 12.96
N ARG A 107 19.71 -17.33 13.42
CA ARG A 107 18.39 -17.57 12.81
C ARG A 107 17.39 -16.47 13.15
N ALA A 108 17.43 -15.95 14.37
CA ALA A 108 16.48 -14.93 14.83
C ALA A 108 16.59 -13.62 14.03
N VAL A 109 17.79 -13.24 13.61
CA VAL A 109 17.99 -12.00 12.82
C VAL A 109 17.34 -12.02 11.42
N TYR A 110 16.99 -13.20 10.90
CA TYR A 110 16.21 -13.36 9.66
C TYR A 110 14.71 -13.61 9.93
N GLY A 111 14.22 -13.21 11.11
CA GLY A 111 12.80 -13.29 11.49
C GLY A 111 12.03 -11.99 11.20
N GLU A 112 10.70 -12.04 11.34
CA GLU A 112 9.81 -10.91 11.04
C GLU A 112 10.15 -9.62 11.82
N ASP A 113 10.76 -9.73 13.00
CA ASP A 113 11.16 -8.59 13.84
C ASP A 113 12.21 -7.66 13.21
N PHE A 114 12.92 -8.16 12.19
CA PHE A 114 13.94 -7.42 11.45
C PHE A 114 13.50 -7.12 10.01
N LEU A 115 12.28 -7.49 9.64
CA LEU A 115 11.76 -7.31 8.29
C LEU A 115 11.04 -5.96 8.20
N LEU A 116 11.57 -5.08 7.37
CA LEU A 116 10.98 -3.79 7.03
C LEU A 116 9.95 -3.99 5.91
N ALA A 117 8.69 -4.11 6.27
CA ALA A 117 7.60 -4.23 5.30
C ALA A 117 7.46 -2.92 4.51
N ARG A 118 7.61 -3.01 3.19
CA ARG A 118 7.40 -1.89 2.25
C ARG A 118 5.93 -1.83 1.81
N PRO A 119 5.50 -0.82 1.03
CA PRO A 119 4.09 -0.56 0.78
C PRO A 119 3.27 -1.77 0.28
N LEU A 120 3.85 -2.63 -0.57
CA LEU A 120 3.13 -3.78 -1.13
C LEU A 120 2.94 -4.87 -0.07
N LEU A 121 4.00 -5.28 0.64
CA LEU A 121 3.86 -6.27 1.71
C LEU A 121 3.01 -5.74 2.87
N ALA A 122 3.14 -4.46 3.21
CA ALA A 122 2.33 -3.80 4.22
C ALA A 122 0.83 -3.87 3.88
N ALA A 123 0.48 -3.71 2.59
CA ALA A 123 -0.91 -3.81 2.12
C ALA A 123 -1.43 -5.25 2.18
N LEU A 124 -0.59 -6.23 1.80
CA LEU A 124 -0.95 -7.65 1.90
C LEU A 124 -1.17 -8.12 3.33
N ARG A 125 -0.42 -7.56 4.30
CA ARG A 125 -0.55 -7.88 5.73
C ARG A 125 -1.65 -7.08 6.44
N THR A 126 -2.16 -6.00 5.84
CA THR A 126 -3.13 -5.09 6.46
C THR A 126 -4.45 -5.11 5.70
N SER A 127 -5.50 -5.68 6.30
CA SER A 127 -6.84 -5.72 5.71
C SER A 127 -7.88 -5.18 6.71
N PRO A 128 -8.70 -4.19 6.32
CA PRO A 128 -8.69 -3.49 5.04
C PRO A 128 -7.51 -2.50 4.91
N SER A 129 -7.04 -2.26 3.69
CA SER A 129 -6.10 -1.19 3.34
C SER A 129 -6.44 -0.59 1.97
N VAL A 130 -5.95 0.63 1.71
CA VAL A 130 -5.95 1.23 0.37
C VAL A 130 -4.50 1.34 -0.08
N LEU A 131 -4.14 0.60 -1.13
CA LEU A 131 -2.84 0.70 -1.78
C LEU A 131 -2.95 1.58 -3.03
N LEU A 132 -2.28 2.73 -3.01
CA LEU A 132 -2.06 3.57 -4.18
C LEU A 132 -0.75 3.16 -4.85
N ILE A 133 -0.82 2.69 -6.09
CA ILE A 133 0.33 2.51 -6.97
C ILE A 133 0.34 3.69 -7.93
N ASP A 134 1.36 4.53 -7.84
CA ASP A 134 1.46 5.81 -8.56
C ASP A 134 2.60 5.76 -9.59
N GLU A 135 2.44 6.43 -10.74
CA GLU A 135 3.39 6.43 -11.87
C GLU A 135 3.84 5.01 -12.31
N VAL A 136 2.90 4.05 -12.31
CA VAL A 136 3.18 2.63 -12.67
C VAL A 136 3.78 2.48 -14.07
N ASP A 137 3.48 3.41 -14.97
CA ASP A 137 4.03 3.51 -16.33
C ASP A 137 5.53 3.84 -16.37
N ARG A 138 6.13 4.22 -15.24
CA ARG A 138 7.58 4.47 -15.10
C ARG A 138 8.36 3.33 -14.49
N ALA A 139 7.69 2.27 -14.03
CA ALA A 139 8.41 1.08 -13.59
C ALA A 139 9.00 0.37 -14.82
N ASP A 140 10.22 -0.12 -14.71
CA ASP A 140 10.86 -0.92 -15.77
C ASP A 140 10.13 -2.25 -15.98
N ASP A 141 10.25 -2.80 -17.21
CA ASP A 141 9.63 -4.06 -17.64
C ASP A 141 10.01 -5.28 -16.76
N GLU A 142 11.01 -5.19 -15.88
CA GLU A 142 11.33 -6.25 -14.91
C GLU A 142 10.18 -6.51 -13.89
N PHE A 143 9.14 -5.67 -13.87
CA PHE A 143 7.88 -5.91 -13.16
C PHE A 143 6.79 -6.67 -13.98
N GLU A 144 7.03 -7.02 -15.24
CA GLU A 144 6.08 -7.77 -16.10
C GLU A 144 6.25 -9.31 -16.06
N ALA A 145 7.18 -9.85 -15.26
CA ALA A 145 7.47 -11.29 -15.22
C ALA A 145 6.63 -12.10 -14.22
#